data_AF-I3YH95-F1
#
_entry.id   AF-I3YH95-F1
#
_cell.length_a   1.000
_cell.length_b   1.000
_cell.length_c   1.000
_cell.angle_alpha   90.00
_cell.angle_beta   90.00
_cell.angle_gamma   90.00
#
_symmetry.space_group_name_H-M   'P 1'
#
loop_
_entity.id
_entity.type
_entity.pdbx_description
1 polymer ?
#
loop_
_entity_poly.entity_id
_entity_poly.type
_entity_poly.pdbx_seq_one_letter_code
_entity_poly.pdbx_strand_id
1 'polypeptide(L)'
;MASSTGMIVHHRRCPECDDGVFSFKTPDAWLNAPGIRTRYEGLIFHRNPRDNDEAKRIVGVGHQLFDQALAQAGEWEGALALSRELEHPLAIFRFLDALTSQSGQVRQVIAGVTVGDADDLMLIRDEAVLELLNRRKPGQQASETGGAGQEIEVVARWLERARAYAQANLDTLQLPFRRSIVTDLVLLWPATVIRT
;
A
#
# COMPACT_ATOMS: atom_id res chain seq x y z
N MET A 1 -23.46 -1.68 -3.77
CA MET A 1 -22.68 -2.21 -2.64
C MET A 1 -21.22 -1.89 -2.89
N ALA A 2 -20.66 -0.95 -2.14
CA ALA A 2 -19.32 -0.42 -2.36
C ALA A 2 -18.27 -1.38 -1.79
N SER A 3 -17.42 -1.94 -2.66
CA SER A 3 -16.24 -2.69 -2.24
C SER A 3 -15.13 -1.71 -1.88
N SER A 4 -15.09 -1.31 -0.61
CA SER A 4 -13.89 -0.74 -0.02
C SER A 4 -13.01 -1.92 0.38
N THR A 5 -12.05 -2.30 -0.46
CA THR A 5 -11.15 -3.44 -0.22
C THR A 5 -10.12 -3.04 0.84
N GLY A 6 -10.55 -2.92 2.09
CA GLY A 6 -9.69 -2.75 3.26
C GLY A 6 -9.36 -4.10 3.89
N MET A 7 -8.18 -4.23 4.47
CA MET A 7 -7.68 -5.45 5.13
C MET A 7 -8.62 -6.01 6.23
N ILE A 8 -9.50 -5.18 6.80
CA ILE A 8 -10.54 -5.61 7.77
C ILE A 8 -11.69 -6.39 7.07
N VAL A 9 -11.92 -6.15 5.77
CA VAL A 9 -12.93 -6.85 4.95
C VAL A 9 -12.54 -8.32 4.71
N HIS A 10 -11.24 -8.64 4.72
CA HIS A 10 -10.77 -10.03 4.67
C HIS A 10 -11.26 -10.87 5.86
N HIS A 11 -11.57 -10.22 6.99
CA HIS A 11 -12.18 -10.87 8.16
C HIS A 11 -13.72 -10.76 8.17
N ARG A 12 -14.33 -10.44 7.03
CA ARG A 12 -15.77 -10.13 6.88
C ARG A 12 -16.26 -9.00 7.79
N ARG A 13 -15.37 -8.07 8.11
CA ARG A 13 -15.71 -6.88 8.92
C ARG A 13 -15.65 -5.66 8.02
N CYS A 14 -16.72 -4.88 8.01
CA CYS A 14 -16.74 -3.60 7.33
C CYS A 14 -16.43 -2.54 8.39
N PRO A 15 -15.23 -1.92 8.37
CA PRO A 15 -14.99 -0.79 9.25
C PRO A 15 -15.96 0.34 8.88
N GLU A 16 -16.62 0.91 9.89
CA GLU A 16 -17.37 2.15 9.73
C GLU A 16 -16.32 3.24 9.50
N CYS A 17 -16.40 3.90 8.35
CA CYS A 17 -15.52 5.00 7.98
C CYS A 17 -16.40 6.21 7.65
N ASP A 18 -16.30 7.24 8.47
CA ASP A 18 -16.98 8.52 8.26
C ASP A 18 -16.00 9.65 8.49
N ASP A 19 -15.87 10.56 7.52
CA ASP A 19 -14.96 11.71 7.54
C ASP A 19 -13.51 11.43 8.04
N GLY A 20 -12.93 10.29 7.63
CA GLY A 20 -11.57 9.89 8.04
C GLY A 20 -11.47 9.33 9.47
N VAL A 21 -12.61 9.09 10.11
CA VAL A 21 -12.76 8.45 11.42
C VAL A 21 -13.16 6.99 11.21
N PHE A 22 -12.45 6.07 11.87
CA PHE A 22 -12.62 4.63 11.71
C PHE A 22 -13.10 3.97 13.00
N SER A 23 -14.14 3.15 12.90
CA SER A 23 -14.64 2.34 14.00
C SER A 23 -14.86 0.90 13.54
N PHE A 24 -14.42 -0.08 14.33
CA PHE A 24 -14.61 -1.49 13.98
C PHE A 24 -14.46 -2.43 15.17
N LYS A 25 -15.05 -3.61 15.03
CA LYS A 25 -14.79 -4.73 15.93
C LYS A 25 -13.49 -5.40 15.50
N THR A 26 -12.56 -5.64 16.42
CA THR A 26 -11.22 -6.19 16.11
C THR A 26 -11.27 -7.67 15.71
N PRO A 27 -10.75 -8.06 14.53
CA PRO A 27 -10.70 -9.46 14.09
C PRO A 27 -10.20 -10.41 15.18
N ASP A 28 -10.83 -11.58 15.30
CA ASP A 28 -10.50 -12.51 16.39
C ASP A 28 -9.04 -13.00 16.28
N ALA A 29 -8.52 -13.10 15.06
CA ALA A 29 -7.12 -13.42 14.78
C ALA A 29 -6.12 -12.42 15.39
N TRP A 30 -6.52 -11.16 15.62
CA TRP A 30 -5.68 -10.12 16.22
C TRP A 30 -5.84 -10.04 17.74
N LEU A 31 -6.77 -10.77 18.35
CA LEU A 31 -6.98 -10.81 19.81
C LEU A 31 -5.95 -11.72 20.50
N ASN A 32 -4.72 -11.73 20.02
CA ASN A 32 -3.61 -12.56 20.50
C ASN A 32 -2.53 -11.74 21.23
N ALA A 33 -2.59 -10.41 21.19
CA ALA A 33 -1.61 -9.52 21.81
C ALA A 33 -2.19 -8.70 22.99
N PRO A 34 -1.45 -8.58 24.11
CA PRO A 34 -1.87 -7.75 25.24
C PRO A 34 -1.89 -6.26 24.86
N GLY A 35 -3.05 -5.63 25.01
CA GLY A 35 -3.27 -4.23 24.66
C GLY A 35 -4.21 -4.02 23.45
N ILE A 36 -4.52 -5.08 22.72
CA ILE A 36 -5.52 -5.04 21.65
C ILE A 36 -6.93 -5.12 22.24
N ARG A 37 -7.74 -4.10 21.95
CA ARG A 37 -9.15 -4.03 22.38
C ARG A 37 -10.04 -4.87 21.47
N THR A 38 -11.15 -5.36 21.99
CA THR A 38 -12.17 -6.11 21.23
C THR A 38 -12.92 -5.23 20.23
N ARG A 39 -12.98 -3.92 20.48
CA ARG A 39 -13.60 -2.90 19.63
C ARG A 39 -12.80 -1.61 19.73
N TYR A 40 -12.69 -0.92 18.60
CA TYR A 40 -12.15 0.42 18.51
C TYR A 40 -13.20 1.36 17.94
N GLU A 41 -13.24 2.57 18.47
CA GLU A 41 -14.20 3.60 18.12
C GLU A 41 -13.48 4.94 17.93
N GLY A 42 -13.84 5.64 16.86
CA GLY A 42 -13.38 7.00 16.65
C GLY A 42 -11.90 7.13 16.27
N LEU A 43 -11.27 6.09 15.73
CA LEU A 43 -9.84 6.12 15.39
C LEU A 43 -9.56 7.09 14.25
N ILE A 44 -8.44 7.80 14.31
CA ILE A 44 -8.06 8.79 13.29
C ILE A 44 -6.62 8.60 12.81
N PHE A 45 -6.36 8.98 11.56
CA PHE A 45 -5.03 8.94 10.94
C PHE A 45 -4.48 10.36 10.68
N HIS A 46 -4.49 11.23 11.70
CA HIS A 46 -3.93 12.58 11.60
C HIS A 46 -3.01 12.89 12.79
N ARG A 47 -1.90 13.59 12.50
CA ARG A 47 -0.83 13.86 13.47
C ARG A 47 -1.09 15.09 14.36
N ASN A 48 -2.14 15.85 14.08
CA ASN A 48 -2.43 17.10 14.79
C ASN A 48 -3.80 17.00 15.46
N PRO A 49 -3.90 16.39 16.65
CA PRO A 49 -5.15 16.32 17.39
C PRO A 49 -5.53 17.71 17.90
N ARG A 50 -6.82 17.99 17.96
CA ARG A 50 -7.38 19.25 18.49
C ARG A 50 -7.37 19.24 20.02
N ASP A 51 -7.48 18.05 20.64
CA ASP A 51 -7.50 17.88 22.09
C ASP A 51 -6.86 16.54 22.56
N ASN A 52 -6.76 16.37 23.88
CA ASN A 52 -6.17 15.20 24.52
C ASN A 52 -6.99 13.91 24.33
N ASP A 53 -8.30 13.98 24.10
CA ASP A 53 -9.13 12.80 23.87
C ASP A 53 -9.01 12.32 22.43
N GLU A 54 -8.89 13.24 21.48
CA GLU A 54 -8.52 12.97 20.10
C GLU A 54 -7.11 12.38 19.98
N ALA A 55 -6.14 12.87 20.78
CA ALA A 55 -4.80 12.31 20.83
C ALA A 55 -4.77 10.80 21.18
N LYS A 56 -5.69 10.34 22.05
CA LYS A 56 -5.82 8.92 22.43
C LYS A 56 -6.39 8.03 21.31
N ARG A 57 -6.95 8.64 20.26
CA ARG A 57 -7.59 7.97 19.13
C ARG A 57 -6.71 7.94 17.88
N ILE A 58 -5.52 8.55 17.93
CA ILE A 58 -4.57 8.53 16.82
C ILE A 58 -4.02 7.11 16.63
N VAL A 59 -4.09 6.63 15.39
CA VAL A 59 -3.52 5.34 14.98
C VAL A 59 -2.44 5.56 13.93
N GLY A 60 -1.36 4.81 14.03
CA GLY A 60 -0.24 4.86 13.11
C GLY A 60 0.85 3.87 13.53
N VAL A 61 2.01 3.95 12.89
CA VAL A 61 3.17 3.10 13.20
C VAL A 61 3.51 3.15 14.69
N GLY A 62 3.65 1.98 15.32
CA GLY A 62 3.90 1.83 16.76
C GLY A 62 2.63 1.70 17.61
N HIS A 63 1.44 1.91 17.03
CA HIS A 63 0.19 1.51 17.66
C HIS A 63 -0.06 0.03 17.38
N GLN A 64 -0.23 -0.80 18.42
CA GLN A 64 -0.34 -2.27 18.29
C GLN A 64 -1.37 -2.73 17.24
N LEU A 65 -2.54 -2.07 17.17
CA LEU A 65 -3.55 -2.35 16.15
C LEU A 65 -3.04 -2.14 14.71
N PHE A 66 -2.27 -1.06 14.49
CA PHE A 66 -1.70 -0.74 13.20
C PHE A 66 -0.53 -1.68 12.86
N ASP A 67 0.23 -2.10 13.86
CA ASP A 67 1.31 -3.05 13.64
C ASP A 67 0.78 -4.44 13.27
N GLN A 68 -0.35 -4.89 13.86
CA GLN A 68 -1.06 -6.11 13.42
C GLN A 68 -1.59 -6.00 12.00
N ALA A 69 -2.15 -4.84 11.67
CA ALA A 69 -2.57 -4.52 10.32
C ALA A 69 -1.41 -4.66 9.33
N LEU A 70 -0.28 -4.03 9.65
CA LEU A 70 0.90 -4.05 8.81
C LEU A 70 1.49 -5.47 8.68
N ALA A 71 1.52 -6.24 9.77
CA ALA A 71 1.97 -7.62 9.76
C ALA A 71 1.10 -8.49 8.84
N GLN A 72 -0.23 -8.40 8.96
CA GLN A 72 -1.14 -9.13 8.08
C GLN A 72 -0.99 -8.70 6.61
N ALA A 73 -0.83 -7.41 6.34
CA ALA A 73 -0.61 -6.91 4.98
C ALA A 73 0.70 -7.45 4.39
N GLY A 74 1.73 -7.69 5.22
CA GLY A 74 2.99 -8.31 4.82
C GLY A 74 2.89 -9.79 4.43
N GLU A 75 1.78 -10.47 4.75
CA GLU A 75 1.53 -11.86 4.34
C GLU A 75 0.96 -11.95 2.91
N TRP A 76 0.64 -10.83 2.27
CA TRP A 76 0.03 -10.82 0.95
C TRP A 76 1.09 -10.99 -0.15
N GLU A 77 0.86 -11.93 -1.07
CA GLU A 77 1.72 -12.16 -2.24
C GLU A 77 1.68 -10.98 -3.24
N GLY A 78 0.60 -10.21 -3.21
CA GLY A 78 0.50 -8.95 -3.93
C GLY A 78 -0.75 -8.19 -3.58
N ALA A 79 -0.71 -6.87 -3.79
CA ALA A 79 -1.82 -5.97 -3.51
C ALA A 79 -2.11 -5.06 -4.69
N LEU A 80 -3.39 -4.88 -5.04
CA LEU A 80 -3.85 -3.83 -5.95
C LEU A 80 -4.67 -2.82 -5.15
N ALA A 81 -4.28 -1.56 -5.19
CA ALA A 81 -5.04 -0.46 -4.59
C ALA A 81 -5.33 0.62 -5.62
N LEU A 82 -6.54 1.18 -5.55
CA LEU A 82 -6.92 2.35 -6.35
C LEU A 82 -6.67 3.63 -5.55
N SER A 83 -5.99 4.61 -6.14
CA SER A 83 -5.74 5.91 -5.52
C SER A 83 -6.15 7.05 -6.44
N ARG A 84 -6.95 7.99 -5.92
CA ARG A 84 -7.35 9.21 -6.66
C ARG A 84 -6.24 10.25 -6.72
N GLU A 85 -5.25 10.13 -5.86
CA GLU A 85 -4.17 11.11 -5.72
C GLU A 85 -2.97 10.80 -6.62
N LEU A 86 -2.94 9.61 -7.21
CA LEU A 86 -1.95 9.22 -8.18
C LEU A 86 -2.35 9.69 -9.59
N GLU A 87 -1.43 10.38 -10.25
CA GLU A 87 -1.57 10.74 -11.67
C GLU A 87 -1.24 9.55 -12.58
N HIS A 88 -0.22 8.77 -12.19
CA HIS A 88 0.27 7.63 -12.96
C HIS A 88 0.29 6.36 -12.10
N PRO A 89 0.15 5.17 -12.71
CA PRO A 89 0.30 3.93 -11.99
C PRO A 89 1.70 3.79 -11.39
N LEU A 90 1.78 3.09 -10.25
CA LEU A 90 3.00 2.81 -9.54
C LEU A 90 3.02 1.34 -9.13
N ALA A 91 3.91 0.55 -9.75
CA ALA A 91 4.21 -0.81 -9.32
C ALA A 91 5.45 -0.79 -8.41
N ILE A 92 5.35 -1.33 -7.22
CA ILE A 92 6.45 -1.45 -6.26
C ILE A 92 6.88 -2.91 -6.23
N PHE A 93 8.16 -3.14 -6.49
CA PHE A 93 8.77 -4.46 -6.55
C PHE A 93 9.78 -4.64 -5.41
N ARG A 94 9.78 -5.84 -4.83
CA ARG A 94 10.85 -6.30 -3.93
C ARG A 94 11.79 -7.26 -4.65
N PHE A 95 13.08 -6.94 -4.60
CA PHE A 95 14.17 -7.77 -5.13
C PHE A 95 14.95 -8.41 -3.98
N LEU A 96 15.06 -9.74 -4.00
CA LEU A 96 15.77 -10.52 -2.98
C LEU A 96 17.00 -11.21 -3.58
N ASP A 97 18.07 -11.32 -2.80
CA ASP A 97 19.25 -12.12 -3.19
C ASP A 97 18.92 -13.62 -3.21
N ALA A 98 18.90 -14.21 -4.40
CA ALA A 98 18.57 -15.61 -4.65
C ALA A 98 19.53 -16.62 -3.98
N LEU A 99 20.72 -16.19 -3.55
CA LEU A 99 21.74 -17.06 -2.94
C LEU A 99 21.69 -17.09 -1.41
N THR A 100 20.97 -16.16 -0.78
CA THR A 100 20.99 -15.97 0.68
C THR A 100 19.86 -16.66 1.45
N SER A 101 19.07 -17.51 0.80
CA SER A 101 18.00 -18.29 1.45
C SER A 101 18.47 -19.14 2.66
N GLN A 102 19.79 -19.30 2.86
CA GLN A 102 20.39 -20.09 3.94
C GLN A 102 21.34 -19.31 4.87
N SER A 103 21.61 -18.02 4.64
CA SER A 103 22.66 -17.28 5.37
C SER A 103 22.17 -15.96 5.96
N GLY A 104 21.40 -16.04 7.05
CA GLY A 104 21.27 -15.05 8.15
C GLY A 104 20.81 -13.61 7.86
N GLN A 105 21.23 -12.98 6.76
CA GLN A 105 20.92 -11.62 6.38
C GLN A 105 20.46 -11.60 4.92
N VAL A 106 19.16 -11.77 4.72
CA VAL A 106 18.52 -11.59 3.40
C VAL A 106 18.66 -10.13 3.02
N ARG A 107 19.42 -9.86 1.96
CA ARG A 107 19.51 -8.51 1.38
C ARG A 107 18.32 -8.30 0.46
N GLN A 108 17.57 -7.24 0.73
CA GLN A 108 16.43 -6.84 -0.08
C GLN A 108 16.61 -5.41 -0.60
N VAL A 109 16.09 -5.16 -1.80
CA VAL A 109 15.98 -3.82 -2.38
C VAL A 109 14.54 -3.63 -2.84
N ILE A 110 13.99 -2.45 -2.56
CA ILE A 110 12.66 -2.04 -3.00
C ILE A 110 12.85 -1.00 -4.12
N ALA A 111 12.07 -1.13 -5.19
CA ALA A 111 12.03 -0.11 -6.25
C ALA A 111 10.63 0.01 -6.83
N GLY A 112 10.29 1.20 -7.32
CA GLY A 112 9.05 1.48 -8.00
C GLY A 112 9.24 1.62 -9.51
N VAL A 113 8.27 1.19 -10.30
CA VAL A 113 8.12 1.58 -11.70
C VAL A 113 6.89 2.45 -11.83
N THR A 114 7.07 3.61 -12.45
CA THR A 114 5.99 4.55 -12.77
C THR A 114 6.23 5.15 -14.15
N VAL A 115 5.43 6.15 -14.52
CA VAL A 115 5.56 6.89 -15.76
C VAL A 115 6.32 8.20 -15.47
N GLY A 116 7.37 8.47 -16.25
CA GLY A 116 8.14 9.71 -16.17
C GLY A 116 7.56 10.82 -17.06
N ASP A 117 8.21 11.98 -17.06
CA ASP A 117 7.71 13.19 -17.75
C ASP A 117 7.53 13.03 -19.27
N ALA A 118 8.27 12.11 -19.89
CA ALA A 118 8.19 11.79 -21.32
C ALA A 118 7.14 10.73 -21.67
N ASP A 119 6.27 10.35 -20.71
CA ASP A 119 5.31 9.24 -20.80
C ASP A 119 5.96 7.84 -20.96
N ASP A 120 7.28 7.77 -20.73
CA ASP A 120 8.05 6.52 -20.69
C ASP A 120 8.07 5.91 -19.29
N LEU A 121 8.28 4.59 -19.22
CA LEU A 121 8.48 3.92 -17.93
C LEU A 121 9.77 4.39 -17.28
N MET A 122 9.71 4.63 -15.97
CA MET A 122 10.82 5.06 -15.14
C MET A 122 10.95 4.15 -13.92
N LEU A 123 12.16 3.69 -13.64
CA LEU A 123 12.51 2.95 -12.43
C LEU A 123 13.03 3.92 -11.37
N ILE A 124 12.43 3.88 -10.18
CA ILE A 124 12.74 4.74 -9.04
C ILE A 124 13.12 3.89 -7.82
N ARG A 125 14.07 4.37 -7.02
CA ARG A 125 14.52 3.71 -5.79
C ARG A 125 13.53 3.94 -4.64
N ASP A 126 13.72 3.23 -3.53
CA ASP A 126 12.80 3.28 -2.38
C ASP A 126 12.63 4.68 -1.81
N GLU A 127 13.68 5.50 -1.75
CA GLU A 127 13.59 6.88 -1.31
C GLU A 127 12.67 7.71 -2.21
N ALA A 128 12.78 7.54 -3.53
CA ALA A 128 11.97 8.26 -4.50
C ALA A 128 10.52 7.76 -4.53
N VAL A 129 10.29 6.46 -4.26
CA VAL A 129 8.94 5.92 -4.04
C VAL A 129 8.30 6.59 -2.83
N LEU A 130 9.01 6.67 -1.71
CA LEU A 130 8.51 7.32 -0.49
C LEU A 130 8.22 8.81 -0.73
N GLU A 131 9.12 9.53 -1.41
CA GLU A 131 8.88 10.93 -1.77
C GLU A 131 7.64 11.11 -2.65
N LEU A 132 7.46 10.27 -3.67
CA LEU A 132 6.31 10.32 -4.56
C LEU A 132 5.01 10.12 -3.77
N LEU A 133 4.97 9.13 -2.88
CA LEU A 133 3.80 8.85 -2.05
C LEU A 133 3.54 9.95 -1.02
N ASN A 134 4.58 10.51 -0.39
CA ASN A 134 4.46 11.55 0.61
C ASN A 134 4.03 12.92 0.05
N ARG A 135 4.30 13.20 -1.24
CA ARG A 135 3.84 14.42 -1.91
C ARG A 135 2.31 14.46 -2.08
N ARG A 136 1.65 13.31 -1.98
CA ARG A 136 0.20 13.20 -2.09
C ARG A 136 -0.43 13.58 -0.74
N LYS A 137 -1.37 14.52 -0.76
CA LYS A 137 -2.14 14.92 0.42
C LYS A 137 -3.36 14.02 0.47
N PRO A 138 -3.69 13.39 1.62
CA PRO A 138 -4.94 12.68 1.76
C PRO A 138 -6.08 13.61 1.36
N GLY A 139 -6.74 13.29 0.26
CA GLY A 139 -7.87 14.04 -0.25
C GLY A 139 -8.96 14.05 0.81
N GLN A 140 -9.32 15.24 1.27
CA GLN A 140 -10.62 15.40 1.92
C GLN A 140 -11.68 14.96 0.91
N GLN A 141 -12.62 14.13 1.35
CA GLN A 141 -13.69 13.46 0.59
C GLN A 141 -13.36 12.04 0.10
N ALA A 142 -13.67 11.09 0.99
CA ALA A 142 -14.22 9.80 0.62
C ALA A 142 -15.62 9.99 -0.03
N SER A 143 -15.71 10.72 -1.14
CA SER A 143 -16.95 10.76 -1.93
C SER A 143 -17.09 9.46 -2.69
N GLU A 144 -18.27 8.88 -2.55
CA GLU A 144 -18.86 7.69 -3.15
C GLU A 144 -18.10 7.03 -4.32
N THR A 145 -17.98 5.72 -4.20
CA THR A 145 -17.32 4.80 -5.14
C THR A 145 -18.07 4.76 -6.48
N GLY A 146 -17.84 5.74 -7.35
CA GLY A 146 -18.10 5.62 -8.78
C GLY A 146 -17.03 4.73 -9.41
N GLY A 147 -17.23 3.42 -9.36
CA GLY A 147 -16.31 2.44 -9.93
C GLY A 147 -16.32 2.52 -11.46
N ALA A 148 -15.43 3.33 -12.05
CA ALA A 148 -14.91 2.97 -13.35
C ALA A 148 -14.12 1.69 -13.14
N GLY A 149 -14.74 0.55 -13.47
CA GLY A 149 -14.04 -0.73 -13.50
C GLY A 149 -12.90 -0.60 -14.49
N GLN A 150 -11.69 -0.39 -13.97
CA GLN A 150 -10.48 -0.48 -14.78
C GLN A 150 -10.50 -1.85 -15.46
N GLU A 151 -10.35 -1.89 -16.78
CA GLU A 151 -10.30 -3.15 -17.49
C GLU A 151 -9.10 -3.95 -16.96
N ILE A 152 -9.38 -5.12 -16.36
CA ILE A 152 -8.37 -5.98 -15.73
C ILE A 152 -7.22 -6.27 -16.71
N GLU A 153 -7.53 -6.38 -18.00
CA GLU A 153 -6.54 -6.59 -19.06
C GLU A 153 -5.58 -5.41 -19.25
N VAL A 154 -6.04 -4.17 -19.08
CA VAL A 154 -5.19 -2.97 -19.16
C VAL A 154 -4.24 -2.93 -17.97
N VAL A 155 -4.76 -3.19 -16.78
CA VAL A 155 -3.98 -3.25 -15.54
C VAL A 155 -2.92 -4.35 -15.61
N ALA A 156 -3.32 -5.55 -16.02
CA ALA A 156 -2.40 -6.69 -16.17
C ALA A 156 -1.31 -6.41 -17.22
N ARG A 157 -1.68 -5.87 -18.38
CA ARG A 157 -0.72 -5.55 -19.46
C ARG A 157 0.28 -4.48 -19.04
N TRP A 158 -0.17 -3.44 -18.34
CA TRP A 158 0.73 -2.42 -17.82
C TRP A 158 1.67 -3.00 -16.77
N LEU A 159 1.15 -3.84 -15.87
CA LEU A 159 1.95 -4.50 -14.84
C LEU A 159 3.03 -5.40 -15.43
N GLU A 160 2.71 -6.20 -16.45
CA GLU A 160 3.70 -7.04 -17.14
C GLU A 160 4.79 -6.19 -17.81
N ARG A 161 4.42 -5.08 -18.45
CA ARG A 161 5.39 -4.11 -19.01
C ARG A 161 6.28 -3.51 -17.92
N ALA A 162 5.70 -3.12 -16.79
CA ALA A 162 6.44 -2.56 -15.66
C ALA A 162 7.42 -3.57 -15.05
N ARG A 163 7.00 -4.83 -14.90
CA ARG A 163 7.84 -5.94 -14.42
C ARG A 163 9.01 -6.20 -15.37
N ALA A 164 8.74 -6.30 -16.67
CA ALA A 164 9.78 -6.49 -17.69
C ALA A 164 10.77 -5.32 -17.71
N TYR A 165 10.28 -4.08 -17.60
CA TYR A 165 11.11 -2.89 -17.53
C TYR A 165 12.00 -2.89 -16.27
N ALA A 166 11.45 -3.22 -15.10
CA ALA A 166 12.21 -3.30 -13.86
C ALA A 166 13.34 -4.32 -13.98
N GLN A 167 13.05 -5.52 -14.51
CA GLN A 167 14.03 -6.59 -14.72
C GLN A 167 15.15 -6.19 -15.69
N ALA A 168 14.80 -5.51 -16.79
CA ALA A 168 15.77 -5.06 -17.78
C ALA A 168 16.70 -3.94 -17.26
N ASN A 169 16.25 -3.19 -16.24
CA ASN A 169 16.97 -2.03 -15.69
C ASN A 169 17.52 -2.26 -14.28
N LEU A 170 17.61 -3.51 -13.82
CA LEU A 170 18.08 -3.84 -12.47
C LEU A 170 19.47 -3.29 -12.13
N ASP A 171 20.36 -3.25 -13.11
CA ASP A 171 21.74 -2.78 -12.92
C ASP A 171 21.78 -1.30 -12.47
N THR A 172 20.75 -0.51 -12.79
CA THR A 172 20.64 0.90 -12.38
C THR A 172 20.40 1.06 -10.87
N LEU A 173 19.87 0.02 -10.22
CA LEU A 173 19.64 -0.02 -8.78
C LEU A 173 20.92 -0.33 -7.99
N GLN A 174 22.03 -0.65 -8.66
CA GLN A 174 23.32 -1.00 -8.05
C GLN A 174 23.16 -2.06 -6.96
N LEU A 175 22.44 -3.14 -7.30
CA LEU A 175 22.08 -4.17 -6.35
C LEU A 175 23.32 -4.81 -5.70
N PRO A 176 23.31 -5.05 -4.38
CA PRO A 176 24.43 -5.66 -3.68
C PRO A 176 24.55 -7.18 -3.89
N PHE A 177 23.84 -7.74 -4.89
CA PHE A 177 23.74 -9.17 -5.18
C PHE A 177 23.62 -9.44 -6.69
N ARG A 178 24.07 -10.63 -7.13
CA ARG A 178 24.19 -10.99 -8.56
C ARG A 178 22.96 -11.69 -9.17
N ARG A 179 22.10 -12.28 -8.35
CA ARG A 179 20.86 -12.92 -8.80
C ARG A 179 19.70 -12.43 -7.94
N SER A 180 18.73 -11.79 -8.57
CA SER A 180 17.56 -11.25 -7.90
C SER A 180 16.32 -12.07 -8.21
N ILE A 181 15.52 -12.40 -7.20
CA ILE A 181 14.14 -12.87 -7.38
C ILE A 181 13.20 -11.69 -7.09
N VAL A 182 12.20 -11.49 -7.95
CA VAL A 182 11.11 -10.53 -7.74
C VAL A 182 9.99 -11.27 -7.02
N THR A 183 9.71 -10.92 -5.76
CA THR A 183 8.79 -11.71 -4.92
C THR A 183 7.49 -10.98 -4.57
N ASP A 184 7.53 -9.68 -4.30
CA ASP A 184 6.34 -8.95 -3.84
C ASP A 184 6.02 -7.78 -4.76
N LEU A 185 4.72 -7.61 -4.98
CA LEU A 185 4.16 -6.55 -5.81
C LEU A 185 3.05 -5.80 -5.09
N VAL A 186 3.24 -4.49 -4.95
CA VAL A 186 2.11 -3.58 -4.71
C VAL A 186 1.88 -2.78 -5.98
N LEU A 187 0.68 -2.84 -6.54
CA LEU A 187 0.24 -1.98 -7.63
C LEU A 187 -0.71 -0.92 -7.09
N LEU A 188 -0.30 0.34 -7.19
CA LEU A 188 -1.16 1.48 -6.94
C LEU A 188 -1.60 2.03 -8.29
N TRP A 189 -2.90 2.02 -8.53
CA TRP A 189 -3.48 2.40 -9.81
C TRP A 189 -4.31 3.68 -9.68
N PRO A 190 -4.19 4.64 -10.62
CA PRO A 190 -4.97 5.87 -10.59
C PRO A 190 -6.47 5.56 -10.72
N ALA A 191 -7.25 6.02 -9.74
CA ALA A 191 -8.70 5.95 -9.82
C ALA A 191 -9.19 7.05 -10.77
N THR A 192 -9.37 6.71 -12.05
CA THR A 192 -9.95 7.64 -13.02
C THR A 192 -11.38 8.00 -12.60
N VAL A 193 -11.57 9.21 -12.09
CA VAL A 193 -12.90 9.76 -11.87
C VAL A 193 -13.37 10.31 -13.22
N ILE A 194 -14.40 9.71 -13.80
CA ILE A 194 -15.14 10.35 -14.89
C ILE A 194 -15.81 11.58 -14.27
N ARG A 195 -15.29 12.77 -14.57
CA ARG A 195 -16.01 14.02 -14.32
C ARG A 195 -17.13 14.09 -15.37
N THR A 196 -18.32 13.65 -15.00
CA THR A 196 -19.57 14.04 -15.69
C THR A 196 -19.91 15.48 -15.36
#